data_AF-A0A9N8S148-F1
#
_entry.id   AF-A0A9N8S148-F1
#
_cell.length_a   1.000
_cell.length_b   1.000
_cell.length_c   1.000
_cell.angle_alpha   90.00
_cell.angle_beta   90.00
_cell.angle_gamma   90.00
#
_symmetry.space_group_name_H-M   'P 1'
#
loop_
_entity.id
_entity.type
_entity.pdbx_description
1 polymer ?
#
loop_
_entity_poly.entity_id
_entity_poly.type
_entity_poly.pdbx_seq_one_letter_code
_entity_poly.pdbx_strand_id
1 'polypeptide(L)'
;MADLDSVLFVEYGYSGKLPLALVEVAQDIGQEKPTGVIRELAKMANLPAYVSLYTPAARANPASPAWHDIEHFRVKRVWPKPEPSWRTLSPGEWANALVQIRDWQLRRFSSMPAANDGAY
;
A
#
# COMPACT_ATOMS: atom_id res chain seq x y z
N MET A 1 -5.17 -2.90 20.08
CA MET A 1 -5.56 -1.48 19.96
C MET A 1 -4.65 -0.87 18.92
N ALA A 2 -5.18 -0.42 17.79
CA ALA A 2 -4.43 0.36 16.81
C ALA A 2 -4.78 1.81 17.09
N ASP A 3 -3.78 2.62 17.45
CA ASP A 3 -3.96 4.05 17.63
C ASP A 3 -3.86 4.72 16.26
N LEU A 4 -4.82 5.58 15.94
CA LEU A 4 -4.90 6.23 14.63
C LEU A 4 -4.85 7.73 14.88
N ASP A 5 -3.64 8.28 14.92
CA ASP A 5 -3.39 9.67 15.33
C ASP A 5 -3.97 10.70 14.36
N SER A 6 -4.01 10.39 13.06
CA SER A 6 -4.64 11.24 12.06
C SER A 6 -4.91 10.49 10.76
N VAL A 7 -5.99 10.86 10.08
CA VAL A 7 -6.25 10.43 8.70
C VAL A 7 -6.27 11.68 7.82
N LEU A 8 -5.22 11.83 7.01
CA LEU A 8 -5.10 12.94 6.06
C LEU A 8 -6.13 12.88 4.93
N PHE A 9 -6.66 11.69 4.63
CA PHE A 9 -7.67 11.50 3.59
C PHE A 9 -8.56 10.29 3.91
N VAL A 10 -9.81 10.54 4.28
CA VAL A 10 -10.88 9.53 4.29
C VAL A 10 -11.81 9.87 3.13
N GLU A 11 -11.89 8.99 2.14
CA GLU A 11 -12.88 9.13 1.09
C GLU A 11 -14.17 8.43 1.50
N TYR A 12 -15.29 9.16 1.46
CA TYR A 12 -16.62 8.61 1.69
C TYR A 12 -17.19 7.97 0.41
N GLY A 13 -17.99 6.91 0.54
CA GLY A 13 -18.65 6.23 -0.59
C GLY A 13 -18.12 4.82 -0.87
N TYR A 14 -18.39 3.88 0.05
CA TYR A 14 -17.90 2.49 -0.01
C TYR A 14 -18.69 1.57 -0.93
N SER A 15 -19.92 1.92 -1.33
CA SER A 15 -20.85 1.02 -2.03
C SER A 15 -20.36 0.52 -3.40
N GLY A 16 -19.29 1.08 -3.95
CA GLY A 16 -18.65 0.62 -5.18
C GLY A 16 -17.12 0.52 -5.09
N LYS A 17 -16.54 0.54 -3.88
CA LYS A 17 -15.08 0.53 -3.69
C LYS A 17 -14.63 -0.74 -3.01
N LEU A 18 -13.48 -1.21 -3.46
CA LEU A 18 -12.88 -2.46 -3.03
C LEU A 18 -11.51 -2.17 -2.44
N PRO A 19 -11.19 -2.64 -1.22
CA PRO A 19 -9.85 -2.48 -0.69
C PRO A 19 -8.88 -3.35 -1.50
N LEU A 20 -7.75 -2.78 -1.91
CA LEU A 20 -6.80 -3.43 -2.81
C LEU A 20 -5.49 -3.82 -2.11
N ALA A 21 -5.00 -2.97 -1.21
CA ALA A 21 -3.78 -3.22 -0.47
C ALA A 21 -3.74 -2.41 0.82
N LEU A 22 -2.96 -2.88 1.80
CA LEU A 22 -2.54 -2.07 2.93
C LEU A 22 -1.11 -1.59 2.66
N VAL A 23 -0.88 -0.28 2.72
CA VAL A 23 0.46 0.30 2.54
C VAL A 23 0.77 1.17 3.74
N GLU A 24 1.76 0.76 4.51
CA GLU A 24 2.29 1.57 5.60
C GLU A 24 3.43 2.43 5.08
N VAL A 25 3.27 3.75 5.23
CA VAL A 25 4.22 4.75 4.71
C VAL A 25 4.92 5.45 5.87
N ALA A 26 6.21 5.75 5.70
CA ALA A 26 6.96 6.63 6.60
C ALA A 26 8.15 7.25 5.87
N GLN A 27 8.73 8.30 6.43
CA GLN A 27 10.02 8.80 5.96
C GLN A 27 11.12 7.77 6.23
N ASP A 28 12.03 7.62 5.28
CA ASP A 28 13.22 6.79 5.42
C ASP A 28 14.31 7.52 6.21
N ILE A 29 14.69 6.94 7.34
CA ILE A 29 15.79 7.35 8.22
C ILE A 29 16.79 6.20 8.43
N GLY A 30 16.80 5.19 7.54
CA GLY A 30 17.65 4.01 7.64
C GLY A 30 17.12 2.90 8.56
N GLN A 31 15.86 2.99 8.97
CA GLN A 31 15.22 2.04 9.88
C GLN A 31 14.74 0.77 9.18
N GLU A 32 14.66 -0.32 9.95
CA GLU A 32 13.70 -1.40 9.72
C GLU A 32 12.38 -1.01 10.40
N LYS A 33 11.24 -1.31 9.77
CA LYS A 33 9.92 -0.99 10.35
C LYS A 33 9.28 -2.25 10.92
N PRO A 34 8.76 -2.26 12.17
CA PRO A 34 8.04 -3.40 12.70
C PRO A 34 6.73 -3.59 11.94
N THR A 35 6.58 -4.72 11.24
CA THR A 35 5.47 -4.96 10.31
C THR A 35 4.38 -5.87 10.87
N GLY A 36 4.47 -6.22 12.16
CA GLY A 36 3.60 -7.22 12.80
C GLY A 36 2.12 -6.87 12.70
N VAL A 37 1.75 -5.64 13.07
CA VAL A 37 0.34 -5.19 13.07
C VAL A 37 -0.23 -5.18 11.65
N ILE A 38 0.42 -4.48 10.71
CA ILE A 38 -0.06 -4.42 9.33
C ILE A 38 -0.13 -5.81 8.69
N ARG A 39 0.81 -6.72 9.01
CA ARG A 39 0.79 -8.09 8.52
C ARG A 39 -0.42 -8.88 9.02
N GLU A 40 -0.75 -8.80 10.32
CA GLU A 40 -1.91 -9.50 10.85
C GLU A 40 -3.23 -8.89 10.33
N LEU A 41 -3.33 -7.57 10.20
CA LEU A 41 -4.47 -6.91 9.56
C LEU A 41 -4.64 -7.36 8.10
N ALA A 42 -3.54 -7.44 7.35
CA ALA A 42 -3.54 -7.88 5.96
C ALA A 42 -3.98 -9.34 5.80
N LYS A 43 -3.57 -10.22 6.73
CA LYS A 43 -4.03 -11.60 6.79
C LYS A 43 -5.53 -11.68 7.05
N MET A 44 -6.03 -10.94 8.05
CA MET A 44 -7.45 -10.91 8.40
C MET A 44 -8.32 -10.38 7.26
N ALA A 45 -7.87 -9.31 6.59
CA ALA A 45 -8.55 -8.73 5.45
C ALA A 45 -8.32 -9.50 4.14
N ASN A 46 -7.39 -10.47 4.13
CA ASN A 46 -6.95 -11.21 2.94
C ASN A 46 -6.49 -10.30 1.79
N LEU A 47 -5.76 -9.22 2.14
CA LEU A 47 -5.22 -8.22 1.23
C LEU A 47 -3.69 -8.26 1.23
N PRO A 48 -3.01 -7.92 0.13
CA PRO A 48 -1.57 -7.73 0.16
C PRO A 48 -1.21 -6.51 1.01
N ALA A 49 -0.05 -6.59 1.67
CA ALA A 49 0.48 -5.51 2.47
C ALA A 49 1.95 -5.21 2.18
N TYR A 50 2.25 -3.92 2.22
CA TYR A 50 3.56 -3.36 1.90
C TYR A 50 3.96 -2.31 2.93
N VAL A 51 5.26 -2.17 3.13
CA VAL A 51 5.87 -0.98 3.73
C VAL A 51 6.57 -0.20 2.63
N SER A 52 6.40 1.11 2.62
CA SER A 52 7.05 2.03 1.70
C SER A 52 7.69 3.18 2.49
N LEU A 53 9.02 3.23 2.51
CA LEU A 53 9.79 4.27 3.18
C LEU A 53 10.30 5.26 2.14
N TYR A 54 9.95 6.53 2.25
CA TYR A 54 10.32 7.55 1.25
C TYR A 54 11.51 8.39 1.70
N THR A 55 12.43 8.66 0.77
CA THR A 55 13.50 9.63 0.96
C THR A 55 13.10 10.98 0.37
N PRO A 56 13.05 12.07 1.15
CA PRO A 56 12.76 13.40 0.62
C PRO A 56 13.83 13.84 -0.39
N ALA A 57 13.39 14.44 -1.50
CA ALA A 57 14.28 15.07 -2.46
C ALA A 57 14.69 16.47 -2.00
N ALA A 58 15.83 16.96 -2.52
CA ALA A 58 16.25 18.34 -2.27
C ALA A 58 15.32 19.38 -2.91
N ARG A 59 14.59 19.00 -3.97
CA ARG A 59 13.63 19.86 -4.68
C ARG A 59 12.27 19.87 -3.99
N ALA A 60 11.55 20.98 -4.12
CA ALA A 60 10.17 21.11 -3.65
C ALA A 60 9.20 20.29 -4.51
N ASN A 61 8.12 19.81 -3.90
CA ASN A 61 7.06 19.08 -4.58
C ASN A 61 6.32 20.05 -5.53
N PRO A 62 6.20 19.73 -6.83
CA PRO A 62 5.60 20.62 -7.82
C PRO A 62 4.10 20.87 -7.57
N ALA A 63 3.39 19.93 -6.95
CA ALA A 63 1.97 20.06 -6.61
C ALA A 63 1.75 20.77 -5.26
N SER A 64 2.77 20.80 -4.39
CA SER A 64 2.69 21.49 -3.10
C SER A 64 4.08 21.93 -2.64
N PRO A 65 4.56 23.12 -3.06
CA PRO A 65 5.93 23.59 -2.80
C PRO A 65 6.33 23.69 -1.32
N ALA A 66 5.36 23.67 -0.40
CA ALA A 66 5.61 23.63 1.05
C ALA A 66 6.26 22.31 1.52
N TRP A 67 6.23 21.25 0.69
CA TRP A 67 6.79 19.94 1.00
C TRP A 67 7.90 19.59 0.02
N HIS A 68 8.85 18.77 0.48
CA HIS A 68 9.85 18.16 -0.40
C HIS A 68 9.17 17.18 -1.37
N ASP A 69 9.68 17.11 -2.60
CA ASP A 69 9.37 16.01 -3.51
C ASP A 69 9.98 14.70 -2.98
N ILE A 70 9.72 13.58 -3.66
CA ILE A 70 10.26 12.27 -3.27
C ILE A 70 11.37 11.88 -4.23
N GLU A 71 12.53 11.49 -3.66
CA GLU A 71 13.68 11.04 -4.44
C GLU A 71 13.55 9.55 -4.80
N HIS A 72 13.27 8.71 -3.81
CA HIS A 72 13.07 7.27 -3.98
C HIS A 72 12.29 6.67 -2.80
N PHE A 73 11.86 5.44 -2.99
CA PHE A 73 11.21 4.61 -1.99
C PHE A 73 12.04 3.34 -1.73
N ARG A 74 12.16 2.93 -0.47
CA ARG A 74 12.44 1.54 -0.10
C ARG A 74 11.12 0.84 0.17
N VAL A 75 10.80 -0.15 -0.66
CA VAL A 75 9.54 -0.91 -0.58
C VAL A 75 9.81 -2.35 -0.23
N LYS A 76 8.97 -2.93 0.62
CA LYS A 76 9.00 -4.34 0.98
C LYS A 76 7.59 -4.88 1.13
N ARG A 77 7.29 -5.98 0.43
CA ARG A 77 6.05 -6.74 0.68
C ARG A 77 6.16 -7.49 2.00
N VAL A 78 5.19 -7.31 2.87
CA VAL A 78 5.13 -7.96 4.19
C VAL A 78 4.08 -9.06 4.26
N TRP A 79 3.13 -9.07 3.32
CA TRP A 79 2.15 -10.13 3.13
C TRP A 79 1.51 -10.05 1.72
N PRO A 80 1.06 -11.16 1.12
CA PRO A 80 1.48 -12.54 1.38
C PRO A 80 2.92 -12.76 0.90
N LYS A 81 3.57 -13.84 1.35
CA LYS A 81 4.96 -14.19 0.95
C LYS A 81 5.92 -13.00 1.11
N PRO A 82 6.27 -12.64 2.37
CA PRO A 82 7.11 -11.48 2.65
C PRO A 82 8.40 -11.52 1.84
N GLU A 83 8.80 -10.39 1.29
CA GLU A 83 10.08 -10.28 0.58
C GLU A 83 11.23 -10.35 1.60
N PRO A 84 12.35 -11.03 1.26
CA PRO A 84 13.49 -11.13 2.18
C PRO A 84 14.22 -9.79 2.31
N SER A 85 14.29 -9.02 1.23
CA SER A 85 15.03 -7.76 1.13
C SER A 85 14.14 -6.59 0.70
N TRP A 86 14.62 -5.38 0.95
CA TRP A 86 14.03 -4.16 0.44
C TRP A 86 14.34 -3.99 -1.05
N ARG A 87 13.40 -3.39 -1.78
CA ARG A 87 13.60 -2.91 -3.15
C ARG A 87 13.64 -1.40 -3.15
N THR A 88 14.63 -0.82 -3.81
CA THR A 88 14.67 0.63 -4.05
C THR A 88 13.97 0.93 -5.37
N LEU A 89 12.98 1.82 -5.33
CA LEU A 89 12.17 2.21 -6.47
C LEU A 89 12.13 3.73 -6.57
N SER A 90 12.19 4.26 -7.79
CA SER A 90 11.81 5.64 -8.08
C SER A 90 10.31 5.86 -7.83
N PRO A 91 9.85 7.12 -7.69
CA PRO A 91 8.43 7.41 -7.57
C PRO A 91 7.59 6.89 -8.74
N GLY A 92 8.12 6.95 -9.96
CA GLY A 92 7.46 6.41 -11.15
C GLY A 92 7.31 4.89 -11.11
N GLU A 93 8.36 4.17 -10.69
CA GLU A 93 8.30 2.71 -10.56
C GLU A 93 7.31 2.28 -9.47
N TRP A 94 7.28 2.99 -8.34
CA TRP A 94 6.32 2.69 -7.28
C TRP A 94 4.88 2.98 -7.71
N ALA A 95 4.64 4.10 -8.39
CA ALA A 95 3.32 4.42 -8.96
C ALA A 95 2.85 3.33 -9.94
N ASN A 96 3.74 2.88 -10.84
CA ASN A 96 3.43 1.79 -11.77
C ASN A 96 3.14 0.46 -11.04
N ALA A 97 3.90 0.15 -9.99
CA ALA A 97 3.65 -1.04 -9.17
C ALA A 97 2.27 -0.98 -8.48
N LEU A 98 1.85 0.18 -7.98
CA LEU A 98 0.52 0.36 -7.39
C LEU A 98 -0.61 0.11 -8.40
N VAL A 99 -0.44 0.56 -9.65
CA VAL A 99 -1.38 0.26 -10.73
C VAL A 99 -1.45 -1.24 -11.01
N GLN A 100 -0.30 -1.93 -11.07
CA GLN A 100 -0.27 -3.39 -11.26
C GLN A 100 -0.94 -4.13 -10.10
N ILE A 101 -0.70 -3.70 -8.84
CA ILE A 101 -1.34 -4.28 -7.65
C ILE A 101 -2.86 -4.14 -7.76
N ARG A 102 -3.38 -2.95 -8.14
CA ARG A 102 -4.81 -2.75 -8.36
C ARG A 102 -5.35 -3.74 -9.38
N ASP A 103 -4.72 -3.85 -10.54
CA ASP A 103 -5.24 -4.68 -11.63
C ASP A 103 -5.25 -6.17 -11.24
N TRP A 104 -4.24 -6.64 -10.49
CA TRP A 104 -4.21 -8.01 -9.97
C TRP A 104 -5.32 -8.27 -8.95
N GLN A 105 -5.58 -7.32 -8.05
CA GLN A 105 -6.64 -7.46 -7.06
C GLN A 105 -8.00 -7.45 -7.72
N LEU A 106 -8.26 -6.54 -8.66
CA LEU A 106 -9.52 -6.52 -9.41
C LEU A 106 -9.78 -7.85 -10.12
N ARG A 107 -8.77 -8.44 -10.79
CA ARG A 107 -8.90 -9.77 -11.41
C ARG A 107 -9.26 -10.85 -10.40
N ARG A 108 -8.61 -10.85 -9.22
CA ARG A 108 -8.87 -11.80 -8.14
C ARG A 108 -10.33 -11.72 -7.66
N PHE A 109 -10.86 -10.52 -7.50
CA PHE A 109 -12.25 -10.32 -7.08
C PHE A 109 -13.26 -10.60 -8.21
N SER A 110 -12.93 -10.31 -9.47
CA SER A 110 -13.76 -10.71 -10.62
C SER A 110 -13.82 -12.22 -10.82
N SER A 111 -12.80 -12.97 -10.39
CA SER A 111 -12.79 -14.43 -10.42
C SER A 111 -13.44 -15.10 -9.21
N MET A 112 -13.94 -14.33 -8.24
CA MET A 112 -14.72 -14.89 -7.13
C MET A 112 -16.15 -15.19 -7.62
N PRO A 113 -16.62 -16.45 -7.52
CA PRO A 113 -18.03 -16.77 -7.75
C PRO A 113 -18.90 -15.89 -6.83
N ALA A 114 -20.01 -15.37 -7.35
CA ALA A 114 -21.00 -14.75 -6.50
C ALA A 114 -21.54 -15.80 -5.52
N ALA A 115 -21.91 -15.39 -4.30
CA ALA A 115 -22.45 -16.30 -3.29
C ALA A 115 -23.69 -17.10 -3.76
N ASN A 116 -24.31 -16.68 -4.87
CA ASN A 116 -25.50 -17.28 -5.46
C ASN A 116 -25.18 -18.25 -6.62
N ASP A 117 -23.92 -18.37 -7.06
CA ASP A 117 -23.55 -19.16 -8.25
C ASP A 117 -23.50 -20.68 -7.98
N GLY A 118 -23.79 -21.13 -6.75
CA GLY A 118 -23.80 -22.55 -6.35
C GLY A 118 -25.18 -23.21 -6.31
N ALA A 119 -26.25 -22.51 -6.74
CA ALA A 119 -27.62 -23.03 -6.70
C ALA A 119 -28.31 -22.86 -8.06
N TYR A 120 -28.03 -23.79 -8.97
CA TYR A 120 -28.90 -24.13 -10.11
C TYR A 120 -28.94 -25.65 -10.27
#